data_AF-A0A7Y3PCY3-F1
#
_entry.id   AF-A0A7Y3PCY3-F1
#
_cell.length_a   1.000
_cell.length_b   1.000
_cell.length_c   1.000
_cell.angle_alpha   90.00
_cell.angle_beta   90.00
_cell.angle_gamma   90.00
#
_symmetry.space_group_name_H-M   'P 1'
#
loop_
_entity.id
_entity.type
_entity.pdbx_description
1 polymer ?
#
loop_
_entity_poly.entity_id
_entity_poly.type
_entity_poly.pdbx_seq_one_letter_code
_entity_poly.pdbx_strand_id
1 'polypeptide(L)'
;MSLISSGILGSSVIFIVIMFLLLIASAGSIMTYVIIVIANRADPDPSGKRPMAAYLFGGSFLSLWIAYMGSIIVVEALVNLMRSNAPSTDTVARMVVVGFLMVLVGGGAHVIHRQRGLALSDSETDPSSPTKRVMRSYAAAVSFISVLIALISAMVLGYLIFQLVAPGVFGASGSRVDTLSSIIVLVYIVGVTAFVFFTHQALAPAALRLLARGSSMPSAAAHVEE
;
A
#
# COMPACT_ATOMS: atom_id res chain seq x y z
N MET A 1 28.34 -15.84 6.74
CA MET A 1 27.36 -15.14 5.87
C MET A 1 26.56 -16.14 5.02
N SER A 2 25.87 -17.13 5.61
CA SER A 2 25.08 -18.11 4.83
C SER A 2 23.80 -18.62 5.52
N LEU A 3 23.26 -17.89 6.49
CA LEU A 3 22.01 -18.27 7.19
C LEU A 3 20.79 -17.42 6.79
N ILE A 4 20.98 -16.38 5.97
CA ILE A 4 19.87 -15.56 5.45
C ILE A 4 19.31 -16.16 4.14
N SER A 5 20.09 -16.94 3.39
CA SER A 5 19.64 -17.48 2.09
C SER A 5 18.78 -18.74 2.18
N SER A 6 18.86 -19.50 3.28
CA SER A 6 18.20 -20.82 3.38
C SER A 6 16.76 -20.77 3.90
N GLY A 7 16.38 -19.71 4.63
CA GLY A 7 15.00 -19.53 5.13
C GLY A 7 14.05 -18.86 4.13
N ILE A 8 14.59 -18.34 3.03
CA ILE A 8 13.89 -17.48 2.05
C ILE A 8 13.42 -18.29 0.82
N LEU A 9 13.87 -19.53 0.64
CA LEU A 9 13.63 -20.32 -0.59
C LEU A 9 12.76 -21.57 -0.38
N GLY A 10 11.86 -21.54 0.60
CA GLY A 10 10.81 -22.55 0.77
C GLY A 10 9.61 -22.23 -0.13
N SER A 11 9.58 -22.81 -1.32
CA SER A 11 8.59 -22.59 -2.37
C SER A 11 7.12 -22.74 -1.90
N SER A 12 6.48 -21.61 -1.57
CA SER A 12 5.03 -21.47 -1.57
C SER A 12 4.67 -20.37 -2.56
N VAL A 13 3.62 -20.56 -3.36
CA VAL A 13 3.11 -19.57 -4.33
C VAL A 13 2.89 -18.20 -3.67
N ILE A 14 2.52 -18.20 -2.39
CA ILE A 14 2.33 -17.00 -1.58
C ILE A 14 3.64 -16.26 -1.31
N PHE A 15 4.75 -16.96 -1.01
CA PHE A 15 6.04 -16.30 -0.84
C PHE A 15 6.49 -15.61 -2.14
N ILE A 16 6.26 -16.26 -3.29
CA ILE A 16 6.53 -15.67 -4.61
C ILE A 16 5.64 -14.44 -4.84
N VAL A 17 4.36 -14.51 -4.49
CA VAL A 17 3.43 -13.38 -4.59
C VAL A 17 3.86 -12.24 -3.67
N ILE A 18 4.21 -12.51 -2.41
CA ILE A 18 4.69 -11.50 -1.47
C ILE A 18 5.98 -10.86 -1.99
N MET A 19 6.95 -11.65 -2.46
CA MET A 19 8.19 -11.15 -3.07
C MET A 19 7.94 -10.35 -4.34
N PHE A 20 6.98 -10.76 -5.17
CA PHE A 20 6.60 -10.06 -6.39
C PHE A 20 5.88 -8.74 -6.08
N LEU A 21 5.00 -8.72 -5.09
CA LEU A 21 4.35 -7.50 -4.60
C LEU A 21 5.38 -6.54 -3.98
N LEU A 22 6.35 -7.08 -3.23
CA LEU A 22 7.51 -6.35 -2.72
C LEU A 22 8.37 -5.75 -3.83
N LEU A 23 8.62 -6.53 -4.89
CA LEU A 23 9.36 -6.10 -6.06
C LEU A 23 8.59 -5.00 -6.80
N ILE A 24 7.28 -5.14 -7.00
CA ILE A 24 6.45 -4.11 -7.62
C ILE A 24 6.39 -2.85 -6.75
N ALA A 25 6.24 -2.99 -5.44
CA ALA A 25 6.23 -1.86 -4.53
C ALA A 25 7.59 -1.14 -4.57
N SER A 26 8.71 -1.86 -4.58
CA SER A 26 10.06 -1.28 -4.62
C SER A 26 10.43 -0.72 -6.01
N ALA A 27 10.32 -1.50 -7.08
CA ALA A 27 10.61 -1.07 -8.45
C ALA A 27 9.61 -0.02 -8.94
N GLY A 28 8.32 -0.22 -8.67
CA GLY A 28 7.28 0.77 -8.90
C GLY A 28 7.51 2.03 -8.07
N SER A 29 8.15 1.91 -6.90
CA SER A 29 8.47 3.10 -6.12
C SER A 29 9.55 3.97 -6.75
N ILE A 30 10.60 3.33 -7.27
CA ILE A 30 11.69 3.99 -7.96
C ILE A 30 11.17 4.60 -9.27
N MET A 31 10.37 3.86 -10.04
CA MET A 31 9.78 4.35 -11.29
C MET A 31 8.82 5.53 -11.04
N THR A 32 8.02 5.50 -9.98
CA THR A 32 7.12 6.60 -9.61
C THR A 32 7.89 7.84 -9.18
N TYR A 33 8.95 7.68 -8.38
CA TYR A 33 9.85 8.77 -8.02
C TYR A 33 10.46 9.40 -9.28
N VAL A 34 10.95 8.56 -10.20
CA VAL A 34 11.48 8.99 -11.49
C VAL A 34 10.42 9.73 -12.31
N ILE A 35 9.16 9.27 -12.36
CA ILE A 35 8.07 9.95 -13.06
C ILE A 35 7.72 11.30 -12.41
N ILE A 36 7.65 11.39 -11.09
CA ILE A 36 7.41 12.66 -10.38
C ILE A 36 8.51 13.68 -10.69
N VAL A 37 9.77 13.23 -10.78
CA VAL A 37 10.93 14.06 -11.06
C VAL A 37 11.03 14.43 -12.55
N ILE A 38 10.78 13.49 -13.47
CA ILE A 38 10.96 13.67 -14.92
C ILE A 38 9.74 14.33 -15.58
N ALA A 39 8.52 13.91 -15.25
CA ALA A 39 7.30 14.39 -15.93
C ALA A 39 7.00 15.88 -15.71
N ASN A 40 7.74 16.52 -14.80
CA ASN A 40 7.51 17.90 -14.39
C ASN A 40 8.63 18.86 -14.81
N ARG A 41 9.59 18.46 -15.66
CA ARG A 41 10.74 19.31 -16.02
C ARG A 41 10.41 20.45 -17.00
N ALA A 42 9.39 20.29 -17.85
CA ALA A 42 9.20 21.17 -19.02
C ALA A 42 8.44 22.47 -18.73
N ASP A 43 7.65 22.53 -17.66
CA ASP A 43 6.83 23.70 -17.37
C ASP A 43 7.60 24.73 -16.51
N PRO A 44 7.42 26.04 -16.77
CA PRO A 44 7.91 27.09 -15.89
C PRO A 44 7.42 26.85 -14.46
N ASP A 45 8.31 26.95 -13.48
CA ASP A 45 7.97 26.94 -12.05
C ASP A 45 8.37 28.28 -11.42
N PRO A 46 7.51 29.31 -11.52
CA PRO A 46 7.77 30.63 -10.93
C PRO A 46 7.87 30.59 -9.40
N SER A 47 7.26 29.58 -8.78
CA SER A 47 7.23 29.43 -7.32
C SER A 47 8.52 28.84 -6.75
N GLY A 48 9.27 28.08 -7.56
CA GLY A 48 10.44 27.31 -7.15
C GLY A 48 10.15 26.20 -6.13
N LYS A 49 8.88 25.94 -5.79
CA LYS A 49 8.47 24.98 -4.74
C LYS A 49 8.36 23.54 -5.25
N ARG A 50 8.34 23.32 -6.57
CA ARG A 50 8.15 22.00 -7.18
C ARG A 50 9.18 20.96 -6.73
N PRO A 51 10.50 21.26 -6.66
CA PRO A 51 11.49 20.28 -6.20
C PRO A 51 11.25 19.84 -4.76
N MET A 52 10.86 20.78 -3.89
CA MET A 52 10.52 20.47 -2.50
C MET A 52 9.25 19.61 -2.40
N ALA A 53 8.24 19.89 -3.22
CA ALA A 53 7.04 19.05 -3.31
C ALA A 53 7.37 17.63 -3.75
N ALA A 54 8.23 17.47 -4.77
CA ALA A 54 8.69 16.18 -5.25
C ALA A 54 9.46 15.41 -4.16
N TYR A 55 10.34 16.08 -3.42
CA TYR A 55 11.04 15.49 -2.28
C TYR A 55 10.06 15.01 -1.19
N LEU A 56 9.11 15.86 -0.79
CA LEU A 56 8.14 15.54 0.26
C LEU A 56 7.22 14.38 -0.15
N PHE A 57 6.59 14.44 -1.33
CA PHE A 57 5.70 13.35 -1.76
C PHE A 57 6.46 12.07 -2.12
N GLY A 58 7.68 12.17 -2.67
CA GLY A 58 8.55 11.03 -2.92
C GLY A 58 8.99 10.34 -1.62
N GLY A 59 9.40 11.10 -0.62
CA GLY A 59 9.75 10.59 0.72
C GLY A 59 8.55 9.96 1.42
N SER A 60 7.38 10.60 1.35
CA SER A 60 6.11 10.07 1.87
C SER A 60 5.74 8.72 1.25
N PHE A 61 5.98 8.59 -0.05
CA PHE A 61 5.66 7.40 -0.80
C PHE A 61 6.58 6.22 -0.47
N LEU A 62 7.90 6.42 -0.43
CA LEU A 62 8.83 5.36 -0.03
C LEU A 62 8.55 4.89 1.40
N SER A 63 8.35 5.84 2.31
CA SER A 63 8.12 5.56 3.72
C SER A 63 6.77 4.86 3.98
N LEU A 64 5.73 5.16 3.20
CA LEU A 64 4.46 4.43 3.20
C LEU A 64 4.67 2.93 2.92
N TRP A 65 5.42 2.60 1.87
CA TRP A 65 5.66 1.20 1.50
C TRP A 65 6.55 0.47 2.50
N ILE A 66 7.50 1.16 3.13
CA ILE A 66 8.26 0.60 4.26
C ILE A 66 7.33 0.24 5.42
N ALA A 67 6.40 1.14 5.77
CA ALA A 67 5.44 0.90 6.84
C ALA A 67 4.49 -0.26 6.50
N TYR A 68 3.99 -0.28 5.25
CA TYR A 68 3.16 -1.35 4.70
C TYR A 68 3.87 -2.71 4.78
N MET A 69 5.15 -2.78 4.41
CA MET A 69 5.92 -4.02 4.50
C MET A 69 6.17 -4.47 5.93
N GLY A 70 6.51 -3.52 6.81
CA GLY A 70 6.65 -3.80 8.24
C GLY A 70 5.38 -4.41 8.83
N SER A 71 4.22 -3.92 8.43
CA SER A 71 2.94 -4.39 8.96
C SER A 71 2.60 -5.81 8.49
N ILE A 72 2.91 -6.16 7.24
CA ILE A 72 2.81 -7.54 6.74
C ILE A 72 3.75 -8.47 7.49
N ILE A 73 5.01 -8.08 7.70
CA ILE A 73 5.99 -8.89 8.44
C ILE A 73 5.49 -9.24 9.84
N VAL A 74 4.90 -8.27 10.55
CA VAL A 74 4.32 -8.51 11.89
C VAL A 74 3.21 -9.56 11.81
N VAL A 75 2.25 -9.38 10.89
CA VAL A 75 1.11 -10.30 10.77
C VAL A 75 1.56 -11.70 10.34
N GLU A 76 2.45 -11.80 9.37
CA GLU A 76 3.00 -13.08 8.91
C GLU A 76 3.77 -13.80 10.02
N ALA A 77 4.61 -13.09 10.77
CA ALA A 77 5.35 -13.67 11.88
C ALA A 77 4.43 -14.24 12.97
N LEU A 78 3.37 -13.51 13.31
CA LEU A 78 2.38 -13.96 14.30
C LEU A 78 1.56 -15.15 13.79
N VAL A 79 1.11 -15.09 12.54
CA VAL A 79 0.31 -16.17 11.94
C VAL A 79 1.13 -17.45 11.74
N ASN A 80 2.45 -17.34 11.51
CA ASN A 80 3.32 -18.51 11.41
C ASN A 80 3.37 -19.36 12.70
N LEU A 81 3.02 -18.81 13.87
CA LEU A 81 2.89 -19.58 15.11
C LEU A 81 1.77 -20.63 15.04
N MET A 82 0.81 -20.49 14.13
CA MET A 82 -0.28 -21.46 13.95
C MET A 82 0.19 -22.76 13.29
N ARG A 83 1.32 -22.73 12.56
CA ARG A 83 1.78 -23.86 11.74
C ARG A 83 2.47 -24.92 12.60
N SER A 84 2.35 -26.19 12.20
CA SER A 84 2.98 -27.31 12.91
C SER A 84 4.51 -27.26 12.88
N ASN A 85 5.09 -26.57 11.90
CA ASN A 85 6.52 -26.30 11.75
C ASN A 85 6.86 -24.83 12.08
N ALA A 86 6.16 -24.24 13.06
CA ALA A 86 6.38 -22.87 13.47
C ALA A 86 7.87 -22.60 13.81
N PRO A 87 8.42 -21.43 13.44
CA PRO A 87 9.72 -21.01 13.91
C PRO A 87 9.76 -20.90 15.44
N SER A 88 10.96 -20.88 16.02
CA SER A 88 11.10 -20.63 17.46
C SER A 88 10.48 -19.29 17.86
N THR A 89 9.98 -19.20 19.10
CA THR A 89 9.41 -17.97 19.67
C THR A 89 10.36 -16.78 19.56
N ASP A 90 11.67 -17.01 19.76
CA ASP A 90 12.70 -15.96 19.61
C ASP A 90 12.86 -15.46 18.17
N THR A 91 12.62 -16.33 17.19
CA THR A 91 12.64 -15.93 15.77
C THR A 91 11.42 -15.08 15.47
N VAL A 92 10.24 -15.51 15.92
CA VAL A 92 8.99 -14.76 15.75
C VAL A 92 9.08 -13.40 16.43
N ALA A 93 9.55 -13.34 17.68
CA ALA A 93 9.72 -12.09 18.42
C ALA A 93 10.63 -11.10 17.68
N ARG A 94 11.76 -11.58 17.13
CA ARG A 94 12.66 -10.76 16.31
C ARG A 94 11.98 -10.21 15.07
N MET A 95 11.23 -11.04 14.34
CA MET A 95 10.50 -10.61 13.14
C MET A 95 9.42 -9.58 13.47
N VAL A 96 8.69 -9.78 14.56
CA VAL A 96 7.71 -8.80 15.06
C VAL A 96 8.38 -7.47 15.39
N VAL A 97 9.51 -7.48 16.10
CA VAL A 97 10.25 -6.25 16.43
C VAL A 97 10.74 -5.54 15.16
N VAL A 98 11.32 -6.26 14.20
CA VAL A 98 11.77 -5.69 12.93
C VAL A 98 10.60 -5.07 12.16
N GLY A 99 9.50 -5.80 12.02
CA GLY A 99 8.31 -5.30 11.33
C GLY A 99 7.71 -4.08 12.03
N PHE A 100 7.65 -4.08 13.36
CA PHE A 100 7.14 -2.95 14.14
C PHE A 100 8.03 -1.71 14.01
N LEU A 101 9.36 -1.86 14.02
CA LEU A 101 10.29 -0.76 13.78
C LEU A 101 10.11 -0.17 12.37
N MET A 102 9.89 -1.01 11.36
CA MET A 102 9.58 -0.55 10.00
C MET A 102 8.26 0.23 9.95
N VAL A 103 7.21 -0.22 10.65
CA VAL A 103 5.93 0.50 10.77
C VAL A 103 6.14 1.85 11.46
N LEU A 104 6.88 1.90 12.56
CA LEU A 104 7.10 3.14 13.30
C LEU A 104 7.92 4.16 12.50
N VAL A 105 9.08 3.74 11.97
CA VAL A 105 9.98 4.63 11.23
C VAL A 105 9.36 5.02 9.88
N GLY A 106 8.85 4.05 9.12
CA GLY A 106 8.18 4.30 7.85
C GLY A 106 6.89 5.09 8.03
N GLY A 107 6.05 4.72 8.98
CA GLY A 107 4.78 5.39 9.24
C GLY A 107 4.97 6.82 9.73
N GLY A 108 5.91 7.04 10.65
CA GLY A 108 6.27 8.37 11.13
C GLY A 108 6.81 9.27 10.02
N ALA A 109 7.76 8.76 9.21
CA ALA A 109 8.29 9.48 8.06
C ALA A 109 7.19 9.78 7.03
N HIS A 110 6.29 8.83 6.76
CA HIS A 110 5.16 9.00 5.85
C HIS A 110 4.25 10.15 6.30
N VAL A 111 3.83 10.14 7.56
CA VAL A 111 2.96 11.17 8.13
C VAL A 111 3.60 12.55 8.02
N ILE A 112 4.87 12.68 8.41
CA ILE A 112 5.59 13.97 8.38
C ILE A 112 5.72 14.49 6.95
N HIS A 113 6.19 13.66 6.02
CA HIS A 113 6.40 14.05 4.64
C HIS A 113 5.08 14.37 3.94
N ARG A 114 4.02 13.57 4.17
CA ARG A 114 2.68 13.80 3.63
C ARG A 114 2.09 15.10 4.14
N GLN A 115 2.11 15.34 5.45
CA GLN A 115 1.56 16.56 6.04
C GLN A 115 2.25 17.81 5.51
N ARG A 116 3.59 17.80 5.46
CA ARG A 116 4.37 18.91 4.89
C ARG A 116 4.11 19.10 3.40
N GLY A 117 3.99 18.01 2.63
CA GLY A 117 3.69 18.04 1.20
C GLY A 117 2.31 18.63 0.91
N LEU A 118 1.30 18.24 1.70
CA LEU A 118 -0.05 18.79 1.61
C LEU A 118 -0.06 20.28 1.98
N ALA A 119 0.57 20.67 3.09
CA ALA A 119 0.66 22.08 3.48
C ALA A 119 1.32 22.95 2.40
N LEU A 120 2.36 22.44 1.73
CA LEU A 120 3.01 23.12 0.62
C LEU A 120 2.08 23.25 -0.60
N SER A 121 1.37 22.19 -0.93
CA SER A 121 0.39 22.16 -2.03
C SER A 121 -0.80 23.08 -1.79
N ASP A 122 -1.29 23.13 -0.55
CA ASP A 122 -2.42 23.96 -0.15
C ASP A 122 -2.06 25.45 -0.10
N SER A 123 -0.76 25.78 0.05
CA SER A 123 -0.27 27.17 -0.05
C SER A 123 -0.37 27.77 -1.45
N GLU A 124 -0.58 26.95 -2.47
CA GLU A 124 -0.75 27.40 -3.86
C GLU A 124 -2.22 27.70 -4.15
N THR A 125 -2.52 28.92 -4.61
CA THR A 125 -3.89 29.31 -4.99
C THR A 125 -4.30 28.69 -6.32
N ASP A 126 -3.40 28.69 -7.31
CA ASP A 126 -3.64 28.13 -8.64
C ASP A 126 -3.88 26.60 -8.57
N PRO A 127 -5.05 26.10 -8.99
CA PRO A 127 -5.35 24.67 -9.06
C PRO A 127 -4.48 23.88 -10.05
N SER A 128 -3.84 24.57 -11.01
CA SER A 128 -2.97 24.00 -12.03
C SER A 128 -1.47 24.07 -11.66
N SER A 129 -1.16 24.57 -10.46
CA SER A 129 0.22 24.77 -10.01
C SER A 129 1.07 23.48 -10.10
N PRO A 130 2.37 23.59 -10.43
CA PRO A 130 3.25 22.43 -10.54
C PRO A 130 3.29 21.57 -9.25
N THR A 131 3.19 22.21 -8.08
CA THR A 131 3.12 21.57 -6.76
C THR A 131 1.88 20.69 -6.62
N LYS A 132 0.68 21.18 -6.99
CA LYS A 132 -0.56 20.39 -6.94
C LYS A 132 -0.54 19.23 -7.93
N ARG A 133 0.14 19.38 -9.07
CA ARG A 133 0.35 18.28 -10.02
C ARG A 133 1.20 17.16 -9.43
N VAL A 134 2.27 17.48 -8.69
CA VAL A 134 3.07 16.47 -7.96
C VAL A 134 2.18 15.70 -6.98
N MET A 135 1.37 16.39 -6.17
CA MET A 135 0.46 15.75 -5.21
C MET A 135 -0.50 14.77 -5.90
N ARG A 136 -1.09 15.16 -7.04
CA ARG A 136 -2.01 14.31 -7.81
C ARG A 136 -1.30 13.09 -8.38
N SER A 137 -0.11 13.26 -8.94
CA SER A 137 0.71 12.14 -9.44
C SER A 137 1.06 11.15 -8.32
N TYR A 138 1.41 11.66 -7.14
CA TYR A 138 1.63 10.84 -5.95
C TYR A 138 0.38 10.04 -5.57
N ALA A 139 -0.79 10.68 -5.45
CA ALA A 139 -2.03 10.01 -5.09
C ALA A 139 -2.44 8.96 -6.14
N ALA A 140 -2.26 9.27 -7.42
CA ALA A 140 -2.52 8.36 -8.53
C ALA A 140 -1.60 7.12 -8.48
N ALA A 141 -0.30 7.31 -8.24
CA ALA A 141 0.65 6.21 -8.15
C ALA A 141 0.39 5.29 -6.96
N VAL A 142 0.13 5.84 -5.77
CA VAL A 142 -0.26 5.04 -4.59
C VAL A 142 -1.53 4.25 -4.88
N SER A 143 -2.53 4.90 -5.48
CA SER A 143 -3.80 4.25 -5.82
C SER A 143 -3.62 3.12 -6.83
N PHE A 144 -2.83 3.34 -7.89
CA PHE A 144 -2.55 2.35 -8.93
C PHE A 144 -1.87 1.11 -8.36
N ILE A 145 -0.79 1.30 -7.57
CA ILE A 145 -0.07 0.19 -6.93
C ILE A 145 -1.00 -0.55 -5.96
N SER A 146 -1.81 0.18 -5.19
CA SER A 146 -2.77 -0.44 -4.26
C SER A 146 -3.80 -1.30 -5.00
N VAL A 147 -4.34 -0.83 -6.13
CA VAL A 147 -5.27 -1.64 -6.95
C VAL A 147 -4.57 -2.89 -7.48
N LEU A 148 -3.35 -2.77 -7.99
CA LEU A 148 -2.59 -3.91 -8.50
C LEU A 148 -2.33 -4.96 -7.40
N ILE A 149 -1.93 -4.52 -6.21
CA ILE A 149 -1.75 -5.40 -5.05
C ILE A 149 -3.09 -6.08 -4.70
N ALA A 150 -4.17 -5.31 -4.59
CA ALA A 150 -5.48 -5.85 -4.24
C ALA A 150 -5.98 -6.89 -5.25
N LEU A 151 -5.80 -6.66 -6.55
CA LEU A 151 -6.20 -7.60 -7.61
C LEU A 151 -5.43 -8.92 -7.51
N ILE A 152 -4.10 -8.85 -7.40
CA ILE A 152 -3.26 -10.05 -7.30
C ILE A 152 -3.59 -10.80 -5.99
N SER A 153 -3.68 -10.09 -4.87
CA SER A 153 -3.99 -10.69 -3.58
C SER A 153 -5.39 -11.31 -3.54
N ALA A 154 -6.40 -10.67 -4.15
CA ALA A 154 -7.75 -11.22 -4.24
C ALA A 154 -7.79 -12.48 -5.11
N MET A 155 -7.07 -12.52 -6.23
CA MET A 155 -6.97 -13.70 -7.08
C MET A 155 -6.36 -14.88 -6.32
N VAL A 156 -5.26 -14.67 -5.61
CA VAL A 156 -4.60 -15.71 -4.80
C VAL A 156 -5.50 -16.12 -3.63
N LEU A 157 -6.15 -15.17 -2.97
CA LEU A 157 -7.10 -15.45 -1.88
C LEU A 157 -8.25 -16.34 -2.37
N GLY A 158 -8.82 -16.04 -3.53
CA GLY A 158 -9.85 -16.87 -4.16
C GLY A 158 -9.38 -18.30 -4.40
N TYR A 159 -8.17 -18.46 -4.96
CA TYR A 159 -7.58 -19.79 -5.14
C TYR A 159 -7.41 -20.55 -3.81
N LEU A 160 -6.91 -19.90 -2.76
CA LEU A 160 -6.73 -20.54 -1.46
C LEU A 160 -8.06 -20.93 -0.79
N ILE A 161 -9.12 -20.16 -1.00
CA ILE A 161 -10.46 -20.53 -0.51
C ILE A 161 -10.91 -21.84 -1.16
N PHE A 162 -10.74 -21.98 -2.47
CA PHE A 162 -11.05 -23.25 -3.17
C PHE A 162 -10.14 -24.39 -2.69
N GLN A 163 -8.85 -24.13 -2.49
CA GLN A 163 -7.91 -25.11 -1.94
C GLN A 163 -8.27 -25.56 -0.52
N LEU A 164 -8.80 -24.66 0.31
CA LEU A 164 -9.25 -24.97 1.67
C LEU A 164 -10.49 -25.87 1.68
N VAL A 165 -11.46 -25.60 0.78
CA VAL A 165 -12.73 -26.35 0.68
C VAL A 165 -12.53 -27.70 0.01
N ALA A 166 -11.76 -27.75 -1.09
CA ALA A 166 -11.60 -28.93 -1.95
C ALA A 166 -10.10 -29.24 -2.23
N PRO A 167 -9.31 -29.62 -1.20
CA PRO A 167 -7.86 -29.80 -1.33
C PRO A 167 -7.44 -30.89 -2.32
N GLY A 168 -8.30 -31.90 -2.57
CA GLY A 168 -8.02 -32.97 -3.53
C GLY A 168 -8.08 -32.53 -4.99
N VAL A 169 -8.82 -31.45 -5.31
CA VAL A 169 -8.95 -30.91 -6.67
C VAL A 169 -7.92 -29.82 -6.94
N PHE A 170 -7.74 -28.92 -5.98
CA PHE A 170 -6.86 -27.74 -6.11
C PHE A 170 -5.45 -27.95 -5.57
N GLY A 171 -5.09 -29.20 -5.23
CA GLY A 171 -3.76 -29.63 -4.80
C GLY A 171 -3.28 -28.96 -3.52
N ALA A 172 -3.57 -29.55 -2.36
CA ALA A 172 -3.01 -29.06 -1.10
C ALA A 172 -1.48 -29.27 -1.04
N SER A 173 -0.72 -28.18 -0.89
CA SER A 173 0.74 -28.22 -0.71
C SER A 173 1.17 -28.39 0.76
N GLY A 174 0.22 -28.57 1.68
CA GLY A 174 0.45 -28.64 3.12
C GLY A 174 -0.83 -28.95 3.90
N SER A 175 -0.82 -28.65 5.20
CA SER A 175 -1.98 -28.85 6.06
C SER A 175 -3.07 -27.80 5.79
N ARG A 176 -4.31 -28.10 6.23
CA ARG A 176 -5.41 -27.11 6.21
C ARG A 176 -5.06 -25.86 7.03
N VAL A 177 -4.27 -26.03 8.10
CA VAL A 177 -3.79 -24.91 8.93
C VAL A 177 -2.82 -24.03 8.16
N ASP A 178 -1.95 -24.59 7.32
CA ASP A 178 -1.05 -23.80 6.46
C ASP A 178 -1.83 -22.97 5.44
N THR A 179 -2.88 -23.56 4.85
CA THR A 179 -3.77 -22.87 3.91
C THR A 179 -4.53 -21.74 4.62
N LEU A 180 -5.12 -22.03 5.78
CA LEU A 180 -5.84 -21.05 6.60
C LEU A 180 -4.94 -19.89 7.05
N SER A 181 -3.72 -20.20 7.49
CA SER A 181 -2.71 -19.21 7.87
C SER A 181 -2.45 -18.23 6.71
N SER A 182 -2.27 -18.75 5.50
CA SER A 182 -2.06 -17.92 4.31
C SER A 182 -3.29 -17.09 3.92
N ILE A 183 -4.50 -17.62 4.11
CA ILE A 183 -5.76 -16.87 3.93
C ILE A 183 -5.80 -15.67 4.89
N ILE A 184 -5.47 -15.86 6.17
CA ILE A 184 -5.45 -14.78 7.17
C ILE A 184 -4.51 -13.65 6.74
N VAL A 185 -3.29 -13.99 6.30
CA VAL A 185 -2.32 -13.01 5.81
C VAL A 185 -2.85 -12.26 4.57
N LEU A 186 -3.45 -12.96 3.62
CA LEU A 186 -4.00 -12.31 2.41
C LEU A 186 -5.21 -11.43 2.70
N VAL A 187 -6.09 -11.83 3.62
CA VAL A 187 -7.19 -10.97 4.08
C VAL A 187 -6.64 -9.69 4.70
N TYR A 188 -5.60 -9.80 5.54
CA TYR A 188 -4.91 -8.63 6.08
C TYR A 188 -4.35 -7.74 4.97
N ILE A 189 -3.61 -8.32 4.01
CA ILE A 189 -3.03 -7.60 2.86
C ILE A 189 -4.10 -6.84 2.08
N VAL A 190 -5.21 -7.50 1.74
CA VAL A 190 -6.34 -6.86 1.04
C VAL A 190 -6.92 -5.72 1.87
N GLY A 191 -7.11 -5.93 3.18
CA GLY A 191 -7.62 -4.92 4.10
C GLY A 191 -6.73 -3.69 4.21
N VAL A 192 -5.42 -3.86 4.45
CA VAL A 192 -4.48 -2.74 4.56
C VAL A 192 -4.29 -2.04 3.21
N THR A 193 -4.30 -2.78 2.11
CA THR A 193 -4.24 -2.21 0.76
C THR A 193 -5.47 -1.36 0.45
N ALA A 194 -6.66 -1.85 0.80
CA ALA A 194 -7.90 -1.08 0.66
C ALA A 194 -7.83 0.21 1.50
N PHE A 195 -7.36 0.14 2.74
CA PHE A 195 -7.16 1.32 3.59
C PHE A 195 -6.22 2.34 2.94
N VAL A 196 -5.07 1.91 2.42
CA VAL A 196 -4.12 2.78 1.71
C VAL A 196 -4.78 3.41 0.48
N PHE A 197 -5.49 2.62 -0.33
CA PHE A 197 -6.21 3.12 -1.50
C PHE A 197 -7.23 4.20 -1.14
N PHE A 198 -8.11 3.94 -0.17
CA PHE A 198 -9.17 4.86 0.23
C PHE A 198 -8.65 6.18 0.81
N THR A 199 -7.60 6.11 1.63
CA THR A 199 -6.97 7.30 2.22
C THR A 199 -6.29 8.19 1.18
N HIS A 200 -5.82 7.62 0.08
CA HIS A 200 -5.16 8.37 -1.01
C HIS A 200 -6.14 8.82 -2.10
N GLN A 201 -7.21 8.06 -2.38
CA GLN A 201 -8.32 8.49 -3.23
C GLN A 201 -9.00 9.75 -2.70
N ALA A 202 -9.01 9.96 -1.38
CA ALA A 202 -9.51 11.20 -0.79
C ALA A 202 -8.75 12.46 -1.26
N LEU A 203 -7.49 12.33 -1.71
CA LEU A 203 -6.68 13.42 -2.26
C LEU A 203 -7.02 13.73 -3.72
N ALA A 204 -7.71 12.83 -4.42
CA ALA A 204 -8.13 13.06 -5.80
C ALA A 204 -9.31 14.06 -5.87
N PRO A 205 -9.40 14.85 -6.96
CA PRO A 205 -10.58 15.68 -7.22
C PRO A 205 -11.87 14.86 -7.17
N ALA A 206 -12.96 15.43 -6.66
CA ALA A 206 -14.21 14.71 -6.46
C ALA A 206 -14.73 13.99 -7.73
N ALA A 207 -14.56 14.62 -8.90
CA ALA A 207 -14.95 14.07 -10.20
C ALA A 207 -14.18 12.79 -10.61
N LEU A 208 -13.02 12.53 -10.01
CA LEU A 208 -12.15 11.40 -10.31
C LEU A 208 -12.13 10.36 -9.18
N ARG A 209 -12.89 10.57 -8.10
CA ARG A 209 -13.01 9.59 -7.01
C ARG A 209 -13.86 8.43 -7.49
N LEU A 210 -13.32 7.22 -7.40
CA LEU A 210 -14.02 5.99 -7.81
C LEU A 210 -15.25 5.69 -6.95
N LEU A 211 -15.29 6.19 -5.71
CA LEU A 211 -16.42 6.02 -4.80
C LEU A 211 -16.80 7.40 -4.26
N ALA A 212 -18.02 7.84 -4.60
CA ALA A 212 -18.56 9.11 -4.13
C ALA A 212 -18.70 9.06 -2.61
N ARG A 213 -18.03 9.97 -1.90
CA ARG A 213 -18.35 10.24 -0.50
C ARG A 213 -19.75 10.85 -0.53
N GLY A 214 -20.75 10.08 -0.06
CA GLY A 214 -22.17 10.38 -0.23
C GLY A 214 -22.47 11.87 -0.22
N SER A 215 -22.90 12.38 -1.38
CA SER A 215 -23.42 13.74 -1.50
C SER A 215 -24.65 13.82 -0.63
N SER A 216 -24.62 14.68 0.39
CA SER A 216 -25.84 15.18 1.01
C SER A 216 -26.78 15.65 -0.11
N MET A 217 -27.98 15.08 -0.19
CA MET A 217 -28.99 15.53 -1.13
C MET A 217 -29.20 17.04 -0.98
N PRO A 218 -29.39 17.79 -2.08
CA PRO A 218 -29.90 19.15 -1.99
C PRO A 218 -31.26 19.10 -1.29
N SER A 219 -31.38 19.79 -0.16
CA SER A 219 -32.69 20.12 0.41
C SER A 219 -33.51 20.78 -0.69
N ALA A 220 -34.62 20.15 -1.07
CA ALA A 220 -35.59 20.74 -1.99
C ALA A 220 -36.05 22.07 -1.38
N ALA A 221 -35.57 23.17 -1.96
CA ALA A 221 -36.15 24.47 -1.73
C ALA A 221 -37.56 24.44 -2.34
N ALA A 222 -38.57 24.34 -1.48
CA ALA A 222 -39.94 24.57 -1.86
C ALA A 222 -40.07 26.04 -2.28
N HIS A 223 -40.13 26.27 -3.60
CA HIS A 223 -40.71 27.49 -4.13
C HIS A 223 -42.20 27.47 -3.80
N VAL A 224 -42.59 28.29 -2.81
CA VAL A 224 -43.97 28.73 -2.64
C VAL A 224 -44.04 30.05 -3.40
N GLU A 225 -44.63 30.01 -4.59
CA GLU A 225 -45.10 31.20 -5.29
C GLU A 225 -46.40 31.67 -4.62
N GLU A 226 -46.54 32.99 -4.46
CA GLU A 226 -47.75 33.70 -4.01
C GLU A 226 -48.87 33.65 -5.06
#